data_AF-A0AAU4RHM9-F1
#
_entry.id   AF-A0AAU4RHM9-F1
#
_cell.length_a   1.000
_cell.length_b   1.000
_cell.length_c   1.000
_cell.angle_alpha   90.00
_cell.angle_beta   90.00
_cell.angle_gamma   90.00
#
_symmetry.space_group_name_H-M   'P 1'
#
loop_
_entity.id
_entity.type
_entity.pdbx_description
1 polymer ?
#
loop_
_entity_poly.entity_id
_entity_poly.type
_entity_poly.pdbx_seq_one_letter_code
_entity_poly.pdbx_strand_id
1 'polypeptide(L)'
;MTADNHEDTGVDALMAAITGEQLPPEARGDAALRSEYRSAAADVALLREQLAVIAEALDEPVPAPKQAPVRAPRRRRRAFSLAVGALAVACAATVFSGVAWLAAQSGGGIGDESSDSDAKSASDSAAGQNALRDVACARLVVEGTVTAVRQLPADPGLERVTLRVIRSYKPAEGKDEISVLRDETTAPVVRRGDHVLVVGTRSAVAPDTWFVGDKEVSGEREWVTRALAESSGITCE
;
A
#
# COMPACT_ATOMS: atom_id res chain seq x y z
N MET A 1 -41.99 -19.27 10.26
CA MET A 1 -40.68 -19.96 10.24
C MET A 1 -40.11 -19.85 11.64
N THR A 2 -40.21 -20.91 12.43
CA THR A 2 -39.65 -20.96 13.78
C THR A 2 -38.13 -21.02 13.69
N ALA A 3 -37.48 -20.07 14.36
CA ALA A 3 -36.07 -20.06 14.61
C ALA A 3 -35.78 -21.11 15.69
N ASP A 4 -35.09 -22.18 15.32
CA ASP A 4 -34.49 -23.09 16.29
C ASP A 4 -33.06 -22.60 16.57
N ASN A 5 -32.96 -21.71 17.55
CA ASN A 5 -31.71 -21.47 18.28
C ASN A 5 -31.54 -22.62 19.27
N HIS A 6 -30.79 -23.66 18.90
CA HIS A 6 -30.21 -24.60 19.86
C HIS A 6 -28.83 -24.09 20.27
N GLU A 7 -28.78 -23.11 21.16
CA GLU A 7 -27.67 -23.02 22.10
C GLU A 7 -27.88 -24.12 23.15
N ASP A 8 -27.51 -25.35 22.78
CA ASP A 8 -27.46 -26.47 23.69
C ASP A 8 -26.04 -26.51 24.27
N THR A 9 -25.90 -26.53 25.58
CA THR A 9 -24.62 -26.71 26.30
C THR A 9 -24.14 -28.16 26.20
N GLY A 10 -24.19 -28.69 24.97
CA GLY A 10 -23.76 -30.02 24.56
C GLY A 10 -22.36 -29.98 23.97
N VAL A 11 -21.66 -31.10 24.10
CA VAL A 11 -20.29 -31.30 23.61
C VAL A 11 -20.22 -31.06 22.10
N ASP A 12 -19.51 -30.02 21.68
CA ASP A 12 -19.25 -29.75 20.26
C ASP A 12 -18.19 -30.75 19.72
N ALA A 13 -18.65 -31.65 18.84
CA ALA A 13 -17.82 -32.69 18.23
C ALA A 13 -16.69 -32.12 17.36
N LEU A 14 -16.91 -30.97 16.70
CA LEU A 14 -15.88 -30.29 15.91
C LEU A 14 -14.81 -29.69 16.81
N MET A 15 -15.21 -29.00 17.88
CA MET A 15 -14.26 -28.42 18.84
C MET A 15 -13.40 -29.49 19.51
N ALA A 16 -13.99 -30.63 19.89
CA ALA A 16 -13.24 -31.77 20.44
C ALA A 16 -12.24 -32.35 19.41
N ALA A 17 -12.61 -32.44 18.12
CA ALA A 17 -11.71 -32.92 17.07
C ALA A 17 -10.55 -31.96 16.79
N ILE A 18 -10.80 -30.64 16.82
CA ILE A 18 -9.78 -29.60 16.64
C ILE A 18 -8.74 -29.65 17.77
N THR A 19 -9.19 -29.77 19.02
CA THR A 19 -8.30 -29.86 20.21
C THR A 19 -7.65 -31.23 20.38
N GLY A 20 -8.14 -32.26 19.68
CA GLY A 20 -7.66 -33.63 19.81
C GLY A 20 -8.17 -34.33 21.07
N GLU A 21 -9.21 -33.79 21.72
CA GLU A 21 -9.86 -34.38 22.87
C GLU A 21 -10.77 -35.54 22.47
N GLN A 22 -10.92 -36.52 23.35
CA GLN A 22 -11.87 -37.62 23.16
C GLN A 22 -13.27 -37.17 23.59
N LEU A 23 -14.31 -37.66 22.90
CA LEU A 23 -15.68 -37.48 23.37
C LEU A 23 -15.82 -37.98 24.82
N PRO A 24 -16.42 -37.18 25.71
CA PRO A 24 -16.58 -37.53 27.11
C PRO A 24 -17.56 -38.71 27.25
N PRO A 25 -17.46 -39.50 28.34
CA PRO A 25 -18.14 -40.78 28.46
C PRO A 25 -19.66 -40.68 28.31
N GLU A 26 -20.28 -39.61 28.82
CA GLU A 26 -21.70 -39.28 28.67
C GLU A 26 -22.14 -39.11 27.21
N ALA A 27 -21.25 -38.61 26.36
CA ALA A 27 -21.52 -38.32 24.96
C ALA A 27 -21.28 -39.53 24.03
N ARG A 28 -20.65 -40.61 24.53
CA ARG A 28 -20.35 -41.82 23.73
C ARG A 28 -21.60 -42.66 23.42
N GLY A 29 -22.68 -42.48 24.18
CA GLY A 29 -23.96 -43.14 23.93
C GLY A 29 -24.67 -42.63 22.67
N ASP A 30 -24.37 -41.41 22.23
CA ASP A 30 -24.98 -40.81 21.06
C ASP A 30 -24.25 -41.27 19.78
N ALA A 31 -24.98 -41.99 18.93
CA ALA A 31 -24.44 -42.49 17.66
C ALA A 31 -24.24 -41.37 16.63
N ALA A 32 -25.09 -40.35 16.62
CA ALA A 32 -25.01 -39.22 15.69
C ALA A 32 -23.76 -38.39 16.01
N LEU A 33 -23.60 -38.00 17.28
CA LEU A 33 -22.44 -37.22 17.73
C LEU A 33 -21.10 -37.94 17.51
N ARG A 34 -21.05 -39.27 17.73
CA ARG A 34 -19.86 -40.08 17.39
C ARG A 34 -19.59 -40.17 15.90
N SER A 35 -20.62 -40.11 15.06
CA SER A 35 -20.44 -40.10 13.60
C SER A 35 -19.86 -38.75 13.15
N GLU A 36 -20.36 -37.67 13.73
CA GLU A 36 -19.92 -36.30 13.47
C GLU A 36 -18.47 -36.09 13.94
N TYR A 37 -18.13 -36.50 15.16
CA TYR A 37 -16.75 -36.45 15.65
C TYR A 37 -15.78 -37.22 14.75
N ARG A 38 -16.18 -38.40 14.24
CA ARG A 38 -15.34 -39.18 13.31
C ARG A 38 -15.16 -38.49 11.97
N SER A 39 -16.21 -37.85 11.45
CA SER A 39 -16.12 -37.05 10.22
C SER A 39 -15.18 -35.85 10.44
N ALA A 40 -15.41 -35.08 11.50
CA ALA A 40 -14.58 -33.94 11.86
C ALA A 40 -13.11 -34.33 12.08
N ALA A 41 -12.85 -35.45 12.76
CA ALA A 41 -11.49 -35.95 12.97
C ALA A 41 -10.81 -36.34 11.65
N ALA A 42 -11.54 -36.90 10.68
CA ALA A 42 -11.01 -37.21 9.35
C ALA A 42 -10.67 -35.93 8.57
N ASP A 43 -11.54 -34.92 8.63
CA ASP A 43 -11.30 -33.63 7.96
C ASP A 43 -10.10 -32.89 8.58
N VAL A 44 -10.00 -32.87 9.91
CA VAL A 44 -8.85 -32.28 10.63
C VAL A 44 -7.55 -33.05 10.30
N ALA A 45 -7.60 -34.37 10.15
CA ALA A 45 -6.44 -35.16 9.73
C ALA A 45 -5.96 -34.75 8.32
N LEU A 46 -6.86 -34.59 7.36
CA LEU A 46 -6.53 -34.12 6.02
C LEU A 46 -5.90 -32.71 6.04
N LEU A 47 -6.45 -31.79 6.85
CA LEU A 47 -5.88 -30.45 6.99
C LEU A 47 -4.47 -30.49 7.59
N ARG A 48 -4.21 -31.37 8.56
CA ARG A 48 -2.87 -31.57 9.14
C ARG A 48 -1.87 -32.09 8.11
N GLU A 49 -2.29 -33.00 7.23
CA GLU A 49 -1.45 -33.47 6.12
C GLU A 49 -1.09 -32.33 5.15
N GLN A 50 -2.06 -31.49 4.78
CA GLN A 50 -1.80 -30.33 3.92
C GLN A 50 -0.87 -29.31 4.58
N LEU A 51 -1.02 -29.07 5.88
CA LEU A 51 -0.14 -28.19 6.64
C LEU A 51 1.29 -28.74 6.71
N ALA A 52 1.47 -30.06 6.80
CA ALA A 52 2.79 -30.67 6.77
C ALA A 52 3.53 -30.42 5.44
N VAL A 53 2.81 -30.47 4.30
CA VAL A 53 3.38 -30.13 2.98
C VAL A 53 3.84 -28.67 2.92
N ILE A 54 3.05 -27.75 3.47
CA ILE A 54 3.41 -26.33 3.52
C ILE A 54 4.62 -26.12 4.44
N ALA A 55 4.65 -26.78 5.61
CA ALA A 55 5.76 -26.68 6.54
C ALA A 55 7.08 -27.16 5.92
N GLU A 56 7.07 -28.28 5.20
CA GLU A 56 8.25 -28.79 4.47
C GLU A 56 8.76 -27.78 3.43
N ALA A 57 7.86 -27.18 2.66
CA ALA A 57 8.23 -26.16 1.67
C ALA A 57 8.81 -24.89 2.32
N LEU A 58 8.42 -24.59 3.56
CA LEU A 58 8.96 -23.45 4.32
C LEU A 58 10.30 -23.77 4.99
N ASP A 59 10.59 -25.04 5.27
CA ASP A 59 11.85 -25.48 5.88
C ASP A 59 12.97 -25.66 4.85
N GLU A 60 12.66 -25.61 3.55
CA GLU A 60 13.66 -25.67 2.49
C GLU A 60 14.67 -24.50 2.63
N PRO A 61 15.97 -24.79 2.83
CA PRO A 61 16.96 -23.76 3.09
C PRO A 61 17.13 -22.87 1.86
N VAL A 62 16.85 -21.57 2.03
CA VAL A 62 17.10 -20.58 0.98
C VAL A 62 18.58 -20.61 0.61
N PRO A 63 18.94 -20.87 -0.67
CA PRO A 63 20.32 -20.97 -1.08
C PRO A 63 21.05 -19.66 -0.79
N ALA A 64 22.10 -19.74 0.03
CA ALA A 64 22.89 -18.59 0.42
C ALA A 64 23.40 -17.86 -0.83
N PRO A 65 23.25 -16.52 -0.93
CA PRO A 65 23.77 -15.77 -2.06
C PRO A 65 25.28 -15.97 -2.12
N LYS A 66 25.77 -16.50 -3.26
CA LYS A 66 27.21 -16.53 -3.56
C LYS A 66 27.70 -15.09 -3.52
N GLN A 67 28.55 -14.77 -2.54
CA GLN A 67 29.12 -13.45 -2.38
C GLN A 67 29.89 -13.08 -3.65
N ALA A 68 29.35 -12.11 -4.39
CA ALA A 68 30.08 -11.50 -5.50
C ALA A 68 31.28 -10.71 -4.92
N PRO A 69 32.47 -10.78 -5.55
CA PRO A 69 33.64 -10.08 -5.05
C PRO A 69 33.40 -8.57 -5.01
N VAL A 70 33.55 -7.98 -3.82
CA VAL A 70 33.45 -6.54 -3.59
C VAL A 70 34.58 -5.84 -4.34
N ARG A 71 34.24 -5.06 -5.38
CA ARG A 71 35.20 -4.17 -6.04
C ARG A 71 35.58 -3.04 -5.08
N ALA A 72 36.88 -2.94 -4.79
CA ALA A 72 37.44 -1.89 -3.94
C ALA A 72 37.12 -0.48 -4.50
N PRO A 73 36.83 0.50 -3.62
CA PRO A 73 36.49 1.85 -4.05
C PRO A 73 37.71 2.54 -4.66
N ARG A 74 37.57 3.05 -5.89
CA ARG A 74 38.59 3.93 -6.49
C ARG A 74 38.54 5.29 -5.80
N ARG A 75 39.64 5.61 -5.14
CA ARG A 75 39.93 6.90 -4.47
C ARG A 75 39.86 8.05 -5.50
N ARG A 76 38.69 8.67 -5.69
CA ARG A 76 38.57 9.93 -6.44
C ARG A 76 39.18 11.04 -5.59
N ARG A 77 40.17 11.70 -6.17
CA ARG A 77 41.02 12.70 -5.53
C ARG A 77 40.21 13.95 -5.18
N ARG A 78 40.56 14.51 -4.02
CA ARG A 78 40.18 15.82 -3.50
C ARG A 78 40.38 16.90 -4.57
N ALA A 79 39.33 17.66 -4.87
CA ALA A 79 39.38 19.07 -5.27
C ALA A 79 37.94 19.55 -5.52
N PHE A 80 37.22 19.94 -4.47
CA PHE A 80 36.14 20.94 -4.53
C PHE A 80 35.75 21.27 -3.08
N SER A 81 36.72 21.81 -2.35
CA SER A 81 36.45 22.55 -1.12
C SER A 81 36.83 23.99 -1.44
N LEU A 82 35.82 24.82 -1.70
CA LEU A 82 35.81 26.28 -1.56
C LEU A 82 34.46 26.75 -2.11
N ALA A 83 33.63 27.29 -1.21
CA ALA A 83 32.47 28.18 -1.43
C ALA A 83 31.15 27.71 -0.77
N VAL A 84 31.10 27.69 0.56
CA VAL A 84 29.87 28.05 1.30
C VAL A 84 30.29 28.76 2.59
N GLY A 85 30.36 30.09 2.52
CA GLY A 85 30.82 30.95 3.61
C GLY A 85 30.35 32.38 3.41
N ALA A 86 29.03 32.56 3.28
CA ALA A 86 28.25 33.80 3.38
C ALA A 86 26.79 33.39 3.07
N LEU A 87 25.82 33.47 3.97
CA LEU A 87 25.10 34.70 4.27
C LEU A 87 24.24 34.49 5.54
N ALA A 88 24.80 34.76 6.72
CA ALA A 88 24.12 34.67 8.02
C ALA A 88 23.76 36.05 8.59
N VAL A 89 23.31 36.99 7.74
CA VAL A 89 22.99 38.37 8.16
C VAL A 89 21.75 38.88 7.42
N ALA A 90 20.57 38.72 8.04
CA ALA A 90 19.41 39.62 7.90
C ALA A 90 18.24 39.12 8.79
N CYS A 91 18.39 39.25 10.10
CA CYS A 91 17.25 39.24 11.02
C CYS A 91 16.61 40.64 11.08
N ALA A 92 15.29 40.70 11.30
CA ALA A 92 14.52 41.84 11.86
C ALA A 92 13.99 42.96 10.93
N ALA A 93 12.94 42.65 10.15
CA ALA A 93 11.82 43.54 9.80
C ALA A 93 10.76 42.64 9.13
N THR A 94 9.56 42.37 9.64
CA THR A 94 8.43 43.30 9.74
C THR A 94 7.32 42.70 10.64
N VAL A 95 7.41 42.92 11.95
CA VAL A 95 6.33 42.61 12.92
C VAL A 95 5.17 43.63 12.86
N PHE A 96 4.99 44.37 11.76
CA PHE A 96 3.97 45.44 11.67
C PHE A 96 3.22 45.51 10.33
N SER A 97 2.76 44.38 9.80
CA SER A 97 1.88 44.35 8.62
C SER A 97 0.56 43.61 8.84
N GLY A 98 0.21 43.28 10.09
CA GLY A 98 -1.05 42.58 10.42
C GLY A 98 -2.25 43.50 10.68
N VAL A 99 -2.07 44.83 10.76
CA VAL A 99 -3.12 45.78 11.16
C VAL A 99 -3.64 46.67 10.03
N ALA A 100 -3.05 46.56 8.82
CA ALA A 100 -3.41 47.40 7.67
C ALA A 100 -4.42 46.73 6.70
N TRP A 101 -4.73 45.45 6.87
CA TRP A 101 -5.65 44.72 5.97
C TRP A 101 -7.15 44.98 6.27
N LEU A 102 -7.48 45.81 7.26
CA LEU A 102 -8.86 46.16 7.62
C LEU A 102 -9.33 47.53 7.11
N ALA A 103 -8.49 48.30 6.41
CA ALA A 103 -8.83 49.64 5.91
C ALA A 103 -8.93 49.77 4.38
N ALA A 104 -8.72 48.70 3.61
CA ALA A 104 -8.57 48.79 2.15
C ALA A 104 -9.74 48.22 1.32
N GLN A 105 -10.88 47.86 1.92
CA GLN A 105 -12.07 47.46 1.14
C GLN A 105 -12.89 48.67 0.64
N SER A 106 -12.53 49.90 1.00
CA SER A 106 -13.23 51.11 0.56
C SER A 106 -12.38 51.97 -0.40
N GLY A 107 -12.57 51.76 -1.70
CA GLY A 107 -12.46 52.82 -2.70
C GLY A 107 -11.22 52.83 -3.61
N GLY A 108 -11.43 52.41 -4.87
CA GLY A 108 -11.04 53.17 -6.06
C GLY A 108 -9.58 53.20 -6.54
N GLY A 109 -9.31 52.49 -7.64
CA GLY A 109 -8.63 53.06 -8.81
C GLY A 109 -7.11 52.86 -9.01
N ILE A 110 -6.78 52.06 -10.05
CA ILE A 110 -5.65 52.15 -11.01
C ILE A 110 -4.21 52.01 -10.48
N GLY A 111 -3.50 50.99 -10.99
CA GLY A 111 -2.03 50.95 -11.01
C GLY A 111 -1.47 49.53 -11.05
N ASP A 112 -0.76 49.22 -12.15
CA ASP A 112 -0.10 47.95 -12.46
C ASP A 112 1.17 47.75 -11.59
N GLU A 113 1.32 46.61 -10.93
CA GLU A 113 2.63 46.03 -10.61
C GLU A 113 2.52 44.54 -10.30
N SER A 114 2.93 43.74 -11.28
CA SER A 114 3.14 42.31 -11.16
C SER A 114 4.44 42.03 -10.41
N SER A 115 4.37 41.36 -9.26
CA SER A 115 5.46 40.56 -8.69
C SER A 115 4.93 39.68 -7.55
N ASP A 116 4.23 38.61 -7.90
CA ASP A 116 3.85 37.55 -6.96
C ASP A 116 4.00 36.14 -7.59
N SER A 117 4.89 36.03 -8.58
CA SER A 117 5.12 34.81 -9.37
C SER A 117 6.23 33.92 -8.79
N ASP A 118 7.15 34.49 -8.02
CA ASP A 118 8.35 33.77 -7.56
C ASP A 118 8.09 32.86 -6.37
N ALA A 119 7.21 33.27 -5.43
CA ALA A 119 6.87 32.47 -4.26
C ALA A 119 6.06 31.21 -4.62
N LYS A 120 5.12 31.32 -5.58
CA LYS A 120 4.36 30.16 -6.11
C LYS A 120 5.23 29.22 -6.94
N SER A 121 6.13 29.76 -7.76
CA SER A 121 7.00 28.92 -8.60
C SER A 121 7.97 28.07 -7.77
N ALA A 122 8.45 28.60 -6.64
CA ALA A 122 9.30 27.85 -5.71
C ALA A 122 8.52 26.71 -5.00
N SER A 123 7.26 26.94 -4.59
CA SER A 123 6.44 25.90 -3.98
C SER A 123 6.02 24.82 -4.99
N ASP A 124 5.66 25.21 -6.22
CA ASP A 124 5.28 24.27 -7.28
C ASP A 124 6.47 23.43 -7.73
N SER A 125 7.67 24.00 -7.75
CA SER A 125 8.91 23.27 -8.05
C SER A 125 9.30 22.29 -6.94
N ALA A 126 9.09 22.65 -5.68
CA ALA A 126 9.34 21.75 -4.55
C ALA A 126 8.31 20.62 -4.48
N ALA A 127 7.03 20.93 -4.70
CA ALA A 127 5.96 19.94 -4.79
C ALA A 127 6.18 18.98 -5.97
N GLY A 128 6.55 19.51 -7.14
CA GLY A 128 6.91 18.71 -8.31
C GLY A 128 8.11 17.80 -8.07
N GLN A 129 9.15 18.26 -7.38
CA GLN A 129 10.30 17.42 -7.02
C GLN A 129 9.94 16.30 -6.03
N ASN A 130 9.07 16.56 -5.06
CA ASN A 130 8.59 15.53 -4.14
C ASN A 130 7.79 14.46 -4.90
N ALA A 131 6.86 14.89 -5.75
CA ALA A 131 6.10 14.02 -6.66
C ALA A 131 7.02 13.15 -7.55
N LEU A 132 8.09 13.73 -8.10
CA LEU A 132 9.09 12.98 -8.86
C LEU A 132 9.83 11.95 -7.99
N ARG A 133 10.20 12.29 -6.75
CA ARG A 133 10.83 11.34 -5.81
C ARG A 133 9.86 10.23 -5.39
N ASP A 134 8.59 10.54 -5.20
CA ASP A 134 7.57 9.56 -4.82
C ASP A 134 7.41 8.49 -5.91
N VAL A 135 7.34 8.91 -7.17
CA VAL A 135 7.31 8.00 -8.32
C VAL A 135 8.65 7.28 -8.53
N ALA A 136 9.78 7.97 -8.33
CA ALA A 136 11.11 7.39 -8.39
C ALA A 136 11.26 6.21 -7.43
N CYS A 137 10.71 6.36 -6.23
CA CYS A 137 10.88 5.42 -5.13
C CYS A 137 9.73 4.45 -4.95
N ALA A 138 8.64 4.63 -5.71
CA ALA A 138 7.53 3.71 -5.73
C ALA A 138 7.98 2.26 -5.92
N ARG A 139 7.41 1.38 -5.11
CA ARG A 139 7.61 -0.08 -5.18
C ARG A 139 6.62 -0.72 -6.14
N LEU A 140 5.50 -0.06 -6.41
CA LEU A 140 4.49 -0.48 -7.37
C LEU A 140 3.87 0.72 -8.07
N VAL A 141 3.74 0.66 -9.39
CA VAL A 141 2.92 1.55 -10.20
C VAL A 141 2.28 0.73 -11.29
N VAL A 142 0.97 0.47 -11.18
CA VAL A 142 0.24 -0.35 -12.13
C VAL A 142 -1.13 0.23 -12.44
N GLU A 143 -1.55 0.01 -13.68
CA GLU A 143 -2.88 0.31 -14.19
C GLU A 143 -3.58 -1.02 -14.50
N GLY A 144 -4.84 -1.15 -14.11
CA GLY A 144 -5.57 -2.40 -14.25
C GLY A 144 -7.05 -2.29 -13.94
N THR A 145 -7.77 -3.40 -14.11
CA THR A 145 -9.19 -3.49 -13.78
C THR A 145 -9.37 -4.32 -12.53
N VAL A 146 -10.20 -3.86 -11.60
CA VAL A 146 -10.54 -4.60 -10.38
C VAL A 146 -11.36 -5.84 -10.73
N THR A 147 -10.85 -7.03 -10.40
CA THR A 147 -11.54 -8.31 -10.63
C THR A 147 -12.20 -8.87 -9.37
N ALA A 148 -11.70 -8.52 -8.19
CA ALA A 148 -12.30 -8.90 -6.91
C ALA A 148 -11.95 -7.90 -5.80
N VAL A 149 -12.88 -7.74 -4.84
CA VAL A 149 -12.67 -7.02 -3.59
C VAL A 149 -13.15 -7.93 -2.46
N ARG A 150 -12.30 -8.17 -1.46
CA ARG A 150 -12.61 -9.06 -0.33
C ARG A 150 -12.15 -8.41 0.98
N GLN A 151 -13.03 -8.30 1.96
CA GLN A 151 -12.64 -7.89 3.31
C GLN A 151 -11.70 -8.92 3.93
N LEU A 152 -10.72 -8.46 4.73
CA LEU A 152 -9.86 -9.35 5.51
C LEU A 152 -10.51 -9.64 6.86
N PRO A 153 -10.74 -10.92 7.22
CA PRO A 153 -11.32 -11.24 8.53
C PRO A 153 -10.46 -10.80 9.71
N ALA A 154 -9.14 -10.76 9.53
CA ALA A 154 -8.19 -10.37 10.57
C ALA A 154 -8.06 -8.84 10.75
N ASP A 155 -8.46 -8.05 9.75
CA ASP A 155 -8.37 -6.59 9.78
C ASP A 155 -9.54 -6.00 8.98
N PRO A 156 -10.67 -5.68 9.63
CA PRO A 156 -11.88 -5.23 8.94
C PRO A 156 -11.72 -3.85 8.29
N GLY A 157 -10.64 -3.10 8.57
CA GLY A 157 -10.32 -1.84 7.89
C GLY A 157 -9.52 -2.03 6.59
N LEU A 158 -9.06 -3.25 6.32
CA LEU A 158 -8.32 -3.60 5.10
C LEU A 158 -9.13 -4.52 4.19
N GLU A 159 -9.07 -4.22 2.91
CA GLU A 159 -9.63 -5.04 1.85
C GLU A 159 -8.55 -5.54 0.91
N ARG A 160 -8.61 -6.81 0.54
CA ARG A 160 -7.82 -7.38 -0.54
C ARG A 160 -8.51 -7.08 -1.87
N VAL A 161 -7.87 -6.24 -2.66
CA VAL A 161 -8.29 -5.89 -4.02
C VAL A 161 -7.42 -6.67 -5.00
N THR A 162 -8.06 -7.40 -5.92
CA THR A 162 -7.38 -8.11 -7.00
C THR A 162 -7.55 -7.36 -8.30
N LEU A 163 -6.46 -7.13 -9.00
CA LEU A 163 -6.38 -6.35 -10.23
C LEU A 163 -5.90 -7.25 -11.36
N ARG A 164 -6.62 -7.23 -12.50
CA ARG A 164 -6.05 -7.64 -13.77
C ARG A 164 -5.21 -6.47 -14.31
N VAL A 165 -3.92 -6.68 -14.45
CA VAL A 165 -2.97 -5.66 -14.91
C VAL A 165 -3.18 -5.42 -16.40
N ILE A 166 -3.40 -4.15 -16.76
CA ILE A 166 -3.43 -3.66 -18.15
C ILE A 166 -2.05 -3.13 -18.52
N ARG A 167 -1.41 -2.43 -17.58
CA ARG A 167 -0.07 -1.89 -17.77
C ARG A 167 0.70 -1.87 -16.46
N SER A 168 1.87 -2.46 -16.47
CA SER A 168 2.84 -2.30 -15.39
C SER A 168 3.82 -1.20 -15.75
N TYR A 169 3.89 -0.15 -14.93
CA TYR A 169 4.89 0.89 -15.09
C TYR A 169 6.10 0.59 -14.20
N LYS A 170 5.85 0.08 -12.99
CA LYS A 170 6.88 -0.33 -12.05
C LYS A 170 6.40 -1.50 -11.18
N PRO A 171 7.17 -2.61 -11.14
CA PRO A 171 8.30 -2.94 -12.02
C PRO A 171 7.89 -3.01 -13.51
N ALA A 172 8.86 -2.88 -14.43
CA ALA A 172 8.58 -2.90 -15.87
C ALA A 172 7.98 -4.25 -16.34
N GLU A 173 8.38 -5.34 -15.68
CA GLU A 173 7.80 -6.66 -15.84
C GLU A 173 7.02 -7.02 -14.58
N GLY A 174 5.83 -7.58 -14.75
CA GLY A 174 4.93 -7.93 -13.66
C GLY A 174 4.01 -9.08 -14.05
N LYS A 175 3.21 -9.54 -13.08
CA LYS A 175 2.18 -10.56 -13.33
C LYS A 175 0.96 -9.90 -13.98
N ASP A 176 0.23 -10.66 -14.80
CA ASP A 176 -1.04 -10.22 -15.39
C ASP A 176 -2.16 -10.02 -14.35
N GLU A 177 -1.98 -10.59 -13.15
CA GLU A 177 -2.89 -10.44 -12.02
C GLU A 177 -2.10 -10.21 -10.74
N ILE A 178 -2.52 -9.24 -9.94
CA ILE A 178 -1.93 -8.94 -8.64
C ILE A 178 -3.02 -8.73 -7.59
N SER A 179 -2.67 -8.96 -6.32
CA SER A 179 -3.50 -8.60 -5.18
C SER A 179 -2.79 -7.57 -4.31
N VAL A 180 -3.50 -6.51 -3.97
CA VAL A 180 -3.04 -5.45 -3.08
C VAL A 180 -4.03 -5.24 -1.94
N LEU A 181 -3.58 -4.60 -0.87
CA LEU A 181 -4.40 -4.21 0.26
C LEU A 181 -4.82 -2.75 0.07
N ARG A 182 -6.11 -2.48 0.26
CA ARG A 182 -6.72 -1.16 0.29
C ARG A 182 -7.17 -0.89 1.72
N ASP A 183 -6.77 0.24 2.26
CA ASP A 183 -7.33 0.76 3.50
C ASP A 183 -8.66 1.45 3.21
N GLU A 184 -9.75 0.96 3.79
CA GLU A 184 -11.10 1.46 3.55
C GLU A 184 -11.29 2.89 4.07
N THR A 185 -10.51 3.32 5.06
CA THR A 185 -10.63 4.63 5.69
C THR A 185 -9.93 5.75 4.93
N THR A 186 -8.87 5.42 4.19
CA THR A 186 -8.02 6.41 3.51
C THR A 186 -8.12 6.36 1.99
N ALA A 187 -8.34 5.18 1.41
CA ALA A 187 -8.41 5.02 -0.04
C ALA A 187 -9.85 5.17 -0.57
N PRO A 188 -10.03 5.65 -1.81
CA PRO A 188 -11.34 5.72 -2.44
C PRO A 188 -12.01 4.35 -2.52
N VAL A 189 -13.34 4.35 -2.56
CA VAL A 189 -14.13 3.11 -2.74
C VAL A 189 -13.89 2.56 -4.13
N VAL A 190 -13.60 1.26 -4.21
CA VAL A 190 -13.43 0.53 -5.47
C VAL A 190 -14.41 -0.63 -5.56
N ARG A 191 -14.87 -0.94 -6.77
CA ARG A 191 -15.78 -2.03 -7.08
C ARG A 191 -15.19 -2.89 -8.18
N ARG A 192 -15.65 -4.14 -8.25
CA ARG A 192 -15.33 -5.02 -9.37
C ARG A 192 -15.77 -4.37 -10.68
N GLY A 193 -14.85 -4.32 -11.66
CA GLY A 193 -15.04 -3.66 -12.95
C GLY A 193 -14.42 -2.28 -13.03
N ASP A 194 -14.07 -1.65 -11.89
CA ASP A 194 -13.45 -0.33 -11.90
C ASP A 194 -12.07 -0.39 -12.55
N HIS A 195 -11.79 0.58 -13.42
CA HIS A 195 -10.46 0.82 -13.96
C HIS A 195 -9.69 1.68 -12.96
N VAL A 196 -8.51 1.23 -12.55
CA VAL A 196 -7.72 1.88 -11.51
C VAL A 196 -6.26 2.02 -11.92
N LEU A 197 -5.63 3.07 -11.40
CA LEU A 197 -4.19 3.21 -11.35
C LEU A 197 -3.77 3.33 -9.89
N VAL A 198 -2.83 2.48 -9.47
CA VAL A 198 -2.36 2.44 -8.09
C VAL A 198 -0.88 2.74 -8.03
N VAL A 199 -0.50 3.57 -7.06
CA VAL A 199 0.88 3.92 -6.76
C VAL A 199 1.15 3.53 -5.31
N GLY A 200 2.17 2.72 -5.12
CA GLY A 200 2.67 2.32 -3.82
C GLY A 200 4.06 2.88 -3.61
N THR A 201 4.16 4.05 -2.99
CA THR A 201 5.43 4.76 -2.79
C THR A 201 6.38 3.97 -1.90
N ARG A 202 5.85 3.42 -0.80
CA ARG A 202 6.61 2.68 0.23
C ARG A 202 6.38 1.18 0.20
N SER A 203 5.27 0.73 -0.36
CA SER A 203 4.85 -0.67 -0.33
C SER A 203 4.22 -1.09 -1.65
N ALA A 204 4.61 -2.25 -2.15
CA ALA A 204 3.91 -2.89 -3.26
C ALA A 204 2.67 -3.67 -2.81
N VAL A 205 2.55 -3.96 -1.52
CA VAL A 205 1.44 -4.75 -0.96
C VAL A 205 0.28 -3.86 -0.58
N ALA A 206 0.55 -2.66 -0.06
CA ALA A 206 -0.46 -1.69 0.37
C ALA A 206 -0.17 -0.34 -0.30
N PRO A 207 -0.68 -0.12 -1.53
CA PRO A 207 -0.54 1.14 -2.23
C PRO A 207 -1.25 2.27 -1.48
N ASP A 208 -0.58 3.42 -1.40
CA ASP A 208 -1.03 4.60 -0.66
C ASP A 208 -1.78 5.60 -1.54
N THR A 209 -1.69 5.49 -2.87
CA THR A 209 -2.42 6.34 -3.81
C THR A 209 -3.19 5.51 -4.82
N TRP A 210 -4.44 5.92 -5.07
CA TRP A 210 -5.41 5.24 -5.92
C TRP A 210 -6.14 6.27 -6.77
N PHE A 211 -6.21 6.01 -8.06
CA PHE A 211 -7.01 6.75 -9.02
C PHE A 211 -8.06 5.81 -9.59
N VAL A 212 -9.32 6.22 -9.63
CA VAL A 212 -10.46 5.35 -9.93
C VAL A 212 -11.30 5.92 -11.07
N GLY A 213 -11.52 5.11 -12.10
CA GLY A 213 -12.29 5.43 -13.28
C GLY A 213 -11.45 6.05 -14.40
N ASP A 214 -11.95 5.91 -15.64
CA ASP A 214 -11.19 6.21 -16.86
C ASP A 214 -10.66 7.63 -16.96
N LYS A 215 -11.43 8.61 -16.48
CA LYS A 215 -11.07 10.03 -16.57
C LYS A 215 -9.84 10.35 -15.71
N GLU A 216 -9.85 9.89 -14.46
CA GLU A 216 -8.77 10.14 -13.51
C GLU A 216 -7.51 9.36 -13.92
N VAL A 217 -7.67 8.07 -14.23
CA VAL A 217 -6.58 7.21 -14.70
C VAL A 217 -5.93 7.76 -15.97
N SER A 218 -6.72 8.27 -16.92
CA SER A 218 -6.16 8.83 -18.16
C SER A 218 -5.40 10.13 -17.96
N GLY A 219 -5.87 11.00 -17.06
CA GLY A 219 -5.14 12.23 -16.70
C GLY A 219 -3.81 11.90 -16.02
N GLU A 220 -3.82 10.93 -15.12
CA GLU A 220 -2.65 10.54 -14.35
C GLU A 220 -1.62 9.75 -15.18
N ARG A 221 -2.07 8.97 -16.17
CA ARG A 221 -1.21 8.17 -17.06
C ARG A 221 -0.10 9.00 -17.70
N GLU A 222 -0.44 10.18 -18.21
CA GLU A 222 0.53 11.06 -18.86
C GLU A 222 1.57 11.60 -17.87
N TRP A 223 1.11 11.97 -16.67
CA TRP A 223 2.00 12.43 -15.61
C TRP A 223 2.93 11.30 -15.11
N VAL A 224 2.40 10.12 -14.80
CA VAL A 224 3.20 8.96 -14.35
C VAL A 224 4.28 8.61 -15.36
N THR A 225 3.91 8.54 -16.65
CA THR A 225 4.85 8.18 -17.72
C THR A 225 5.99 9.20 -17.82
N ARG A 226 5.67 10.49 -17.73
CA ARG A 226 6.66 11.57 -17.74
C ARG A 226 7.53 11.55 -16.48
N ALA A 227 6.91 11.45 -15.32
CA ALA A 227 7.57 11.44 -14.02
C ALA A 227 8.54 10.26 -13.88
N LEU A 228 8.18 9.07 -14.36
CA LEU A 228 9.09 7.92 -14.39
C LEU A 228 10.31 8.13 -15.29
N ALA A 229 10.12 8.78 -16.44
CA ALA A 229 11.24 9.09 -17.33
C ALA A 229 12.20 10.09 -16.68
N GLU A 230 11.65 11.18 -16.12
CA GLU A 230 12.41 12.25 -15.46
C GLU A 230 13.10 11.77 -14.16
N SER A 231 12.52 10.80 -13.46
CA SER A 231 13.04 10.29 -12.18
C SER A 231 14.04 9.14 -12.29
N SER A 232 14.36 8.66 -13.51
CA SER A 232 15.21 7.48 -13.75
C SER A 232 16.63 7.53 -13.13
N GLY A 233 17.11 8.71 -12.71
CA GLY A 233 18.39 8.91 -12.02
C GLY A 233 18.30 9.24 -10.53
N ILE A 234 17.10 9.31 -9.96
CA ILE A 234 16.89 9.65 -8.54
C ILE A 234 17.18 8.43 -7.67
N THR A 235 18.00 8.60 -6.64
CA THR A 235 18.29 7.55 -5.65
C THR A 235 17.28 7.57 -4.51
N CYS A 236 16.82 6.38 -4.15
CA CYS A 236 15.93 6.15 -3.01
C CYS A 236 16.75 5.66 -1.83
N GLU A 237 16.56 6.28 -0.67
CA GLU A 237 17.17 5.87 0.60
C GLU A 237 16.30 4.84 1.32
#